data_AF-A0A0J9SG36-F1
#
_entry.id   AF-A0A0J9SG36-F1
#
_cell.length_a   1.000
_cell.length_b   1.000
_cell.length_c   1.000
_cell.angle_alpha   90.00
_cell.angle_beta   90.00
_cell.angle_gamma   90.00
#
_symmetry.space_group_name_H-M   'P 1'
#
loop_
_entity.id
_entity.type
_entity.pdbx_description
1 polymer ?
#
loop_
_entity_poly.entity_id
_entity_poly.type
_entity_poly.pdbx_seq_one_letter_code
_entity_poly.pdbx_strand_id
1 'polypeptide(L)'
;MFKDIDYDSCSNLNNACPIVTKYIKQLEESSENVTEGCMYLYYFMHGKFIDNKSSCNILAIYKKLLQAYCDANAGKKCNDLLAHINNYDFEKMKELMDLHGSFFNKKFEQDSNDCESVKKGAELYEQYIKDCYGFVNSYYCNELKNFKYDYEDKIKEVICTGAPNILTSAEVIDLQYFVVIPVSTILVICLISFILCKVK
;
A
#
# COMPACT_ATOMS: atom_id res chain seq x y z
N MET A 1 -19.63 21.02 1.11
CA MET A 1 -18.60 20.25 0.39
C MET A 1 -18.64 18.75 0.73
N PHE A 2 -18.80 18.37 2.00
CA PHE A 2 -18.79 16.94 2.42
C PHE A 2 -20.17 16.33 2.71
N LYS A 3 -21.25 16.83 2.09
CA LYS A 3 -22.64 16.42 2.44
C LYS A 3 -22.91 14.91 2.29
N ASP A 4 -22.10 14.21 1.50
CA ASP A 4 -22.23 12.76 1.23
C ASP A 4 -21.07 11.92 1.81
N ILE A 5 -20.26 12.48 2.70
CA ILE A 5 -19.19 11.74 3.41
C ILE A 5 -19.47 11.84 4.90
N ASP A 6 -19.38 10.73 5.62
CA ASP A 6 -19.37 10.73 7.09
C ASP A 6 -18.02 11.29 7.59
N TYR A 7 -17.94 12.62 7.64
CA TYR A 7 -16.72 13.37 7.98
C TYR A 7 -16.61 13.68 9.48
N ASP A 8 -17.68 13.44 10.25
CA ASP A 8 -17.72 13.69 11.70
C ASP A 8 -16.78 12.74 12.48
N SER A 9 -16.35 11.66 11.84
CA SER A 9 -15.36 10.71 12.38
C SER A 9 -13.91 11.19 12.28
N CYS A 10 -13.63 12.25 11.53
CA CYS A 10 -12.27 12.75 11.30
C CYS A 10 -11.98 14.01 12.14
N SER A 11 -10.80 14.08 12.76
CA SER A 11 -10.42 15.22 13.59
C SER A 11 -9.94 16.41 12.78
N ASN A 12 -10.24 17.64 13.21
CA ASN A 12 -9.65 18.90 12.71
C ASN A 12 -9.77 19.18 11.19
N LEU A 13 -10.80 18.64 10.52
CA LEU A 13 -11.03 18.83 9.08
C LEU A 13 -11.15 20.27 8.59
N ASN A 14 -11.51 21.23 9.45
CA ASN A 14 -11.57 22.64 9.09
C ASN A 14 -10.24 23.17 8.51
N ASN A 15 -9.11 22.56 8.89
CA ASN A 15 -7.79 22.91 8.39
C ASN A 15 -7.40 22.16 7.10
N ALA A 16 -8.15 21.16 6.68
CA ALA A 16 -7.81 20.32 5.53
C ALA A 16 -7.83 21.12 4.22
N CYS A 17 -8.88 21.91 3.99
CA CYS A 17 -9.02 22.74 2.79
C CYS A 17 -7.87 23.75 2.59
N PRO A 18 -7.51 24.60 3.57
CA PRO A 18 -6.39 25.54 3.39
C PRO A 18 -5.04 24.83 3.22
N ILE A 19 -4.83 23.66 3.84
CA ILE A 19 -3.61 22.86 3.66
C ILE A 19 -3.50 22.31 2.24
N VAL A 20 -4.54 21.62 1.76
CA VAL A 20 -4.56 21.04 0.41
C VAL A 20 -4.39 22.15 -0.62
N THR A 21 -5.15 23.24 -0.52
CA THR A 21 -5.08 24.36 -1.47
C THR A 21 -3.67 24.96 -1.54
N LYS A 22 -3.04 25.22 -0.39
CA LYS A 22 -1.69 25.78 -0.35
C LYS A 22 -0.66 24.83 -0.96
N TYR A 23 -0.72 23.55 -0.59
CA TYR A 23 0.27 22.57 -1.01
C TYR A 23 0.15 22.25 -2.51
N ILE A 24 -1.07 22.03 -3.02
CA ILE A 24 -1.29 21.79 -4.45
C ILE A 24 -0.82 23.00 -5.28
N LYS A 25 -1.10 24.23 -4.84
CA LYS A 25 -0.59 25.42 -5.53
C LYS A 25 0.94 25.43 -5.61
N GLN A 26 1.63 25.06 -4.52
CA GLN A 26 3.09 24.96 -4.52
C GLN A 26 3.61 23.86 -5.45
N LEU A 27 2.95 22.70 -5.49
CA LEU A 27 3.28 21.63 -6.44
C LEU A 27 3.06 22.07 -7.91
N GLU A 28 2.02 22.86 -8.17
CA GLU A 28 1.77 23.40 -9.51
C GLU A 28 2.80 24.46 -9.91
N GLU A 29 3.43 25.14 -8.96
CA GLU A 29 4.49 26.12 -9.20
C GLU A 29 5.88 25.46 -9.29
N SER A 30 6.04 24.20 -8.86
CA SER A 30 7.30 23.46 -8.91
C SER A 30 7.46 22.61 -10.19
N SER A 31 8.69 22.18 -10.45
CA SER A 31 9.02 21.17 -11.47
C SER A 31 9.08 19.75 -10.88
N GLU A 32 8.57 19.56 -9.66
CA GLU A 32 8.65 18.30 -8.94
C GLU A 32 7.65 17.27 -9.49
N ASN A 33 7.87 16.00 -9.15
CA ASN A 33 6.97 14.93 -9.54
C ASN A 33 5.62 15.10 -8.84
N VAL A 34 4.61 15.54 -9.59
CA VAL A 34 3.23 15.76 -9.12
C VAL A 34 2.67 14.51 -8.42
N THR A 35 3.07 13.31 -8.86
CA THR A 35 2.64 12.05 -8.25
C THR A 35 3.16 11.92 -6.82
N GLU A 36 4.48 12.09 -6.62
CA GLU A 36 5.12 12.02 -5.30
C GLU A 36 4.59 13.11 -4.37
N GLY A 37 4.35 14.31 -4.89
CA GLY A 37 3.74 15.40 -4.13
C GLY A 37 2.32 15.07 -3.65
N CYS A 38 1.48 14.51 -4.52
CA CYS A 38 0.13 14.07 -4.13
C CYS A 38 0.18 12.94 -3.11
N MET A 39 1.12 12.00 -3.28
CA MET A 39 1.36 10.91 -2.35
C MET A 39 1.74 11.43 -0.97
N TYR A 40 2.70 12.35 -0.91
CA TYR A 40 3.12 12.99 0.33
C TYR A 40 1.97 13.76 1.01
N LEU A 41 1.19 14.54 0.25
CA LEU A 41 0.08 15.29 0.82
C LEU A 41 -0.97 14.36 1.42
N TYR A 42 -1.29 13.25 0.75
CA TYR A 42 -2.17 12.24 1.30
C TYR A 42 -1.61 11.62 2.59
N TYR A 43 -0.31 11.27 2.61
CA TYR A 43 0.37 10.80 3.81
C TYR A 43 0.25 11.77 4.97
N PHE A 44 0.54 13.05 4.71
CA PHE A 44 0.42 14.12 5.70
C PHE A 44 -1.02 14.27 6.22
N MET A 45 -2.01 14.24 5.33
CA MET A 45 -3.42 14.35 5.69
C MET A 45 -3.85 13.17 6.57
N HIS A 46 -3.46 11.95 6.20
CA HIS A 46 -3.75 10.76 6.97
C HIS A 46 -3.17 10.85 8.38
N GLY A 47 -1.88 11.17 8.52
CA GLY A 47 -1.25 11.31 9.85
C GLY A 47 -1.80 12.48 10.68
N LYS A 48 -2.34 13.51 10.04
CA LYS A 48 -2.84 14.72 10.72
C LYS A 48 -4.31 14.64 11.13
N PHE A 49 -5.13 13.91 10.38
CA PHE A 49 -6.59 13.95 10.51
C PHE A 49 -7.23 12.61 10.89
N ILE A 50 -6.47 11.50 10.84
CA ILE A 50 -6.88 10.23 11.42
C ILE A 50 -6.38 10.14 12.85
N ASP A 51 -7.31 10.11 13.79
CA ASP A 51 -7.01 9.73 15.18
C ASP A 51 -7.03 8.20 15.34
N ASN A 52 -6.32 7.71 16.37
CA ASN A 52 -6.08 6.30 16.72
C ASN A 52 -7.33 5.38 16.87
N LYS A 53 -8.54 5.88 16.60
CA LYS A 53 -9.81 5.14 16.75
C LYS A 53 -10.83 5.33 15.61
N SER A 54 -10.51 6.07 14.54
CA SER A 54 -11.58 6.49 13.59
C SER A 54 -11.75 5.61 12.35
N SER A 55 -13.01 5.45 11.92
CA SER A 55 -13.44 4.99 10.60
C SER A 55 -13.30 6.08 9.51
N CYS A 56 -12.47 7.09 9.75
CA CYS A 56 -12.31 8.26 8.89
C CYS A 56 -11.82 7.85 7.50
N ASN A 57 -12.66 8.08 6.48
CA ASN A 57 -12.29 7.84 5.09
C ASN A 57 -11.52 9.05 4.53
N ILE A 58 -10.29 9.24 5.00
CA ILE A 58 -9.45 10.38 4.60
C ILE A 58 -9.19 10.41 3.10
N LEU A 59 -9.16 9.25 2.43
CA LEU A 59 -9.00 9.15 0.98
C LEU A 59 -10.18 9.79 0.24
N ALA A 60 -11.42 9.49 0.65
CA ALA A 60 -12.60 10.10 0.06
C ALA A 60 -12.63 11.62 0.27
N ILE A 61 -12.20 12.08 1.45
CA ILE A 61 -12.09 13.51 1.77
C ILE A 61 -11.04 14.17 0.89
N TYR A 62 -9.84 13.58 0.80
CA TYR A 62 -8.76 14.07 -0.03
C TYR A 62 -9.17 14.17 -1.50
N LYS A 63 -9.85 13.13 -2.03
CA LYS A 63 -10.47 13.13 -3.37
C LYS A 63 -11.41 14.32 -3.58
N LYS A 64 -12.34 14.57 -2.65
CA LYS A 64 -13.27 15.72 -2.75
C LYS A 64 -12.55 17.06 -2.66
N LEU A 65 -11.54 17.18 -1.79
CA LEU A 65 -10.72 18.39 -1.66
C LEU A 65 -9.97 18.71 -2.95
N LEU A 66 -9.37 17.70 -3.57
CA LEU A 66 -8.69 17.86 -4.83
C LEU A 66 -9.65 18.26 -5.95
N GLN A 67 -10.81 17.60 -6.05
CA GLN A 67 -11.81 17.90 -7.06
C GLN A 67 -12.24 19.37 -6.99
N ALA A 68 -12.58 19.86 -5.79
CA ALA A 68 -13.01 21.24 -5.64
C ALA A 68 -11.88 22.25 -5.91
N TYR A 69 -10.63 21.92 -5.58
CA TYR A 69 -9.48 22.73 -5.98
C TYR A 69 -9.42 22.85 -7.51
N CYS A 70 -9.57 21.72 -8.21
CA CYS A 70 -9.48 21.67 -9.66
C CYS A 70 -10.65 22.32 -10.39
N ASP A 71 -11.86 22.19 -9.86
CA ASP A 71 -13.04 22.90 -10.38
C ASP A 71 -12.86 24.42 -10.29
N ALA A 72 -12.14 24.91 -9.26
CA ALA A 72 -11.88 26.33 -9.05
C ALA A 72 -10.68 26.88 -9.84
N ASN A 73 -9.71 26.04 -10.22
CA ASN A 73 -8.42 26.46 -10.80
C ASN A 73 -8.11 25.77 -12.14
N ALA A 74 -9.13 25.44 -12.94
CA ALA A 74 -9.06 24.59 -14.14
C ALA A 74 -7.79 24.74 -15.00
N GLY A 75 -7.11 23.61 -15.28
CA GLY A 75 -5.89 23.55 -16.10
C GLY A 75 -5.38 22.12 -16.32
N LYS A 76 -4.40 21.94 -17.22
CA LYS A 76 -3.84 20.62 -17.59
C LYS A 76 -3.31 19.83 -16.38
N LYS A 77 -2.65 20.51 -15.43
CA LYS A 77 -2.09 19.89 -14.22
C LYS A 77 -3.16 19.26 -13.33
N CYS A 78 -4.38 19.79 -13.32
CA CYS A 78 -5.49 19.25 -12.55
C CYS A 78 -6.05 17.94 -13.10
N ASN A 79 -6.04 17.76 -14.42
CA ASN A 79 -6.41 16.49 -15.02
C ASN A 79 -5.41 15.40 -14.66
N ASP A 80 -4.11 15.74 -14.67
CA ASP A 80 -3.04 14.82 -14.26
C ASP A 80 -3.21 14.46 -12.77
N LEU A 81 -3.43 15.44 -11.91
CA LEU A 81 -3.69 15.29 -10.47
C LEU A 81 -4.85 14.33 -10.17
N LEU A 82 -6.00 14.54 -10.82
CA LEU A 82 -7.21 13.73 -10.65
C LEU A 82 -7.05 12.32 -11.23
N ALA A 83 -6.32 12.17 -12.34
CA ALA A 83 -6.01 10.87 -12.92
C ALA A 83 -5.15 10.04 -11.97
N HIS A 84 -4.14 10.65 -11.34
CA HIS A 84 -3.26 9.96 -10.38
C HIS A 84 -4.01 9.53 -9.11
N ILE A 85 -4.85 10.40 -8.54
CA ILE A 85 -5.64 10.07 -7.33
C ILE A 85 -6.64 8.93 -7.55
N ASN A 86 -7.19 8.82 -8.76
CA ASN A 86 -8.13 7.76 -9.11
C ASN A 86 -7.44 6.50 -9.65
N ASN A 87 -6.10 6.50 -9.70
CA ASN A 87 -5.36 5.31 -10.05
C ASN A 87 -5.26 4.35 -8.86
N TYR A 88 -5.08 3.07 -9.19
CA TYR A 88 -4.76 1.95 -8.30
C TYR A 88 -3.59 2.26 -7.33
N ASP A 89 -2.69 3.18 -7.70
CA ASP A 89 -1.55 3.60 -6.88
C ASP A 89 -1.95 4.22 -5.52
N PHE A 90 -3.11 4.87 -5.43
CA PHE A 90 -3.55 5.53 -4.19
C PHE A 90 -4.17 4.56 -3.18
N GLU A 91 -4.86 3.52 -3.66
CA GLU A 91 -5.35 2.45 -2.80
C GLU A 91 -4.17 1.69 -2.20
N LYS A 92 -3.19 1.34 -3.05
CA LYS A 92 -1.91 0.77 -2.64
C LYS A 92 -1.16 1.62 -1.62
N MET A 93 -1.14 2.93 -1.80
CA MET A 93 -0.52 3.83 -0.83
C MET A 93 -1.28 3.86 0.50
N LYS A 94 -2.62 3.85 0.49
CA LYS A 94 -3.42 3.72 1.70
C LYS A 94 -3.07 2.42 2.44
N GLU A 95 -2.97 1.31 1.73
CA GLU A 95 -2.58 0.01 2.28
C GLU A 95 -1.21 0.05 2.96
N LEU A 96 -0.20 0.63 2.30
CA LEU A 96 1.12 0.85 2.89
C LEU A 96 1.05 1.68 4.17
N MET A 97 0.22 2.72 4.19
CA MET A 97 0.08 3.60 5.35
C MET A 97 -0.65 2.93 6.52
N ASP A 98 -1.70 2.17 6.23
CA ASP A 98 -2.41 1.35 7.21
C ASP A 98 -1.44 0.32 7.83
N LEU A 99 -0.61 -0.29 6.98
CA LEU A 99 0.42 -1.25 7.39
C LEU A 99 1.46 -0.60 8.31
N HIS A 100 2.08 0.52 7.90
CA HIS A 100 3.04 1.24 8.73
C HIS A 100 2.43 1.74 10.04
N GLY A 101 1.21 2.29 9.99
CA GLY A 101 0.50 2.78 11.16
C GLY A 101 0.16 1.67 12.16
N SER A 102 -0.14 0.48 11.66
CA SER A 102 -0.45 -0.68 12.51
C SER A 102 0.76 -1.14 13.32
N PHE A 103 2.00 -0.96 12.86
CA PHE A 103 3.20 -1.50 13.51
C PHE A 103 4.19 -0.45 14.01
N PHE A 104 4.54 0.56 13.22
CA PHE A 104 5.62 1.49 13.54
C PHE A 104 5.18 2.70 14.38
N ASN A 105 3.90 3.06 14.37
CA ASN A 105 3.40 4.22 15.10
C ASN A 105 3.18 3.97 16.60
N LYS A 106 3.24 2.72 17.06
CA LYS A 106 3.20 2.39 18.50
C LYS A 106 4.61 2.32 19.08
N LYS A 107 4.75 2.83 20.31
CA LYS A 107 5.91 2.54 21.16
C LYS A 107 5.68 1.17 21.79
N PHE A 108 6.58 0.23 21.51
CA PHE A 108 6.63 -1.03 22.22
C PHE A 108 7.41 -0.78 23.51
N GLU A 109 6.75 -0.82 24.66
CA GLU A 109 7.47 -0.88 25.92
C GLU A 109 8.01 -2.30 26.08
N GLN A 110 9.22 -2.43 26.64
CA GLN A 110 9.97 -3.68 26.73
C GLN A 110 9.19 -4.82 27.43
N ASP A 111 8.19 -4.46 28.24
CA ASP A 111 7.33 -5.39 29.01
C ASP A 111 5.84 -5.33 28.62
N SER A 112 5.46 -4.59 27.58
CA SER A 112 4.06 -4.58 27.14
C SER A 112 3.78 -5.80 26.25
N ASN A 113 2.97 -6.74 26.75
CA ASN A 113 2.40 -7.84 25.96
C ASN A 113 1.40 -7.37 24.86
N ASP A 114 1.36 -6.08 24.51
CA ASP A 114 0.50 -5.55 23.46
C ASP A 114 1.06 -5.88 22.08
N CYS A 115 0.84 -7.12 21.67
CA CYS A 115 1.24 -7.67 20.38
C CYS A 115 0.16 -7.55 19.31
N GLU A 116 -0.97 -6.92 19.62
CA GLU A 116 -2.08 -6.80 18.69
C GLU A 116 -1.69 -6.02 17.44
N SER A 117 -0.91 -4.95 17.63
CA SER A 117 -0.39 -4.10 16.55
C SER A 117 0.62 -4.84 15.66
N VAL A 118 1.48 -5.66 16.27
CA VAL A 118 2.44 -6.51 15.55
C VAL A 118 1.72 -7.55 14.70
N LYS A 119 0.77 -8.27 15.30
CA LYS A 119 -0.02 -9.29 14.60
C LYS A 119 -0.81 -8.69 13.45
N LYS A 120 -1.49 -7.57 13.70
CA LYS A 120 -2.23 -6.84 12.67
C LYS A 120 -1.31 -6.38 11.53
N GLY A 121 -0.12 -5.87 11.84
CA GLY A 121 0.86 -5.50 10.81
C GLY A 121 1.29 -6.68 9.95
N ALA A 122 1.62 -7.81 10.58
CA ALA A 122 1.95 -9.03 9.84
C ALA A 122 0.77 -9.55 8.99
N GLU A 123 -0.45 -9.54 9.52
CA GLU A 123 -1.65 -9.95 8.79
C GLU A 123 -1.93 -9.07 7.57
N LEU A 124 -1.83 -7.74 7.73
CA LEU A 124 -1.99 -6.79 6.62
C LEU A 124 -0.90 -6.99 5.56
N TYR A 125 0.35 -7.20 5.97
CA TYR A 125 1.44 -7.49 5.05
C TYR A 125 1.15 -8.73 4.20
N GLU A 126 0.75 -9.85 4.83
CA GLU A 126 0.45 -11.09 4.13
C GLU A 126 -0.75 -10.97 3.17
N GLN A 127 -1.65 -10.02 3.41
CA GLN A 127 -2.71 -9.68 2.46
C GLN A 127 -2.15 -8.92 1.26
N TYR A 128 -1.34 -7.89 1.49
CA TYR A 128 -0.84 -6.95 0.48
C TYR A 128 0.27 -7.53 -0.41
N ILE A 129 1.13 -8.40 0.14
CA ILE A 129 2.26 -8.99 -0.59
C ILE A 129 1.84 -9.91 -1.75
N LYS A 130 0.59 -10.41 -1.72
CA LYS A 130 0.04 -11.28 -2.78
C LYS A 130 -0.02 -10.60 -4.14
N ASP A 131 -0.24 -9.29 -4.16
CA ASP A 131 -0.26 -8.47 -5.39
C ASP A 131 1.14 -8.33 -6.02
N CYS A 132 2.19 -8.75 -5.30
CA CYS A 132 3.58 -8.67 -5.73
C CYS A 132 4.16 -10.01 -6.19
N TYR A 133 3.38 -11.10 -6.11
CA TYR A 133 3.81 -12.42 -6.58
C TYR A 133 4.09 -12.41 -8.08
N GLY A 134 5.13 -13.15 -8.49
CA GLY A 134 5.59 -13.16 -9.88
C GLY A 134 6.56 -12.03 -10.25
N PHE A 135 7.25 -11.46 -9.26
CA PHE A 135 8.29 -10.43 -9.45
C PHE A 135 7.79 -9.16 -10.14
N VAL A 136 6.62 -8.67 -9.75
CA VAL A 136 6.13 -7.37 -10.23
C VAL A 136 7.00 -6.25 -9.63
N ASN A 137 7.95 -5.74 -10.42
CA ASN A 137 8.78 -4.62 -10.00
C ASN A 137 7.95 -3.32 -10.08
N SER A 138 7.33 -2.97 -8.96
CA SER A 138 6.59 -1.72 -8.77
C SER A 138 7.06 -1.03 -7.50
N TYR A 139 6.88 0.30 -7.44
CA TYR A 139 7.18 1.08 -6.24
C TYR A 139 6.48 0.50 -5.00
N TYR A 140 5.21 0.13 -5.13
CA TYR A 140 4.45 -0.54 -4.07
C TYR A 140 5.10 -1.84 -3.57
N CYS A 141 5.53 -2.72 -4.48
CA CYS A 141 6.16 -3.98 -4.10
C CYS A 141 7.56 -3.77 -3.49
N ASN A 142 8.26 -2.73 -3.94
CA ASN A 142 9.52 -2.34 -3.33
C ASN A 142 9.33 -1.81 -1.90
N GLU A 143 8.29 -1.02 -1.65
CA GLU A 143 7.95 -0.57 -0.30
C GLU A 143 7.51 -1.70 0.62
N LEU A 144 6.71 -2.67 0.14
CA LEU A 144 6.41 -3.88 0.93
C LEU A 144 7.68 -4.69 1.23
N LYS A 145 8.62 -4.77 0.29
CA LYS A 145 9.92 -5.41 0.54
C LYS A 145 10.71 -4.68 1.64
N ASN A 146 10.73 -3.35 1.62
CA ASN A 146 11.36 -2.55 2.68
C ASN A 146 10.68 -2.77 4.03
N PHE A 147 9.34 -2.72 4.06
CA PHE A 147 8.56 -2.97 5.27
C PHE A 147 8.91 -4.32 5.90
N LYS A 148 9.05 -5.38 5.10
CA LYS A 148 9.46 -6.70 5.58
C LYS A 148 10.79 -6.63 6.32
N TYR A 149 11.81 -6.00 5.74
CA TYR A 149 13.11 -5.87 6.38
C TYR A 149 13.01 -5.11 7.71
N ASP A 150 12.30 -3.98 7.72
CA ASP A 150 12.14 -3.18 8.93
C ASP A 150 11.35 -3.93 10.02
N TYR A 151 10.31 -4.67 9.63
CA TYR A 151 9.53 -5.51 10.54
C TYR A 151 10.38 -6.60 11.16
N GLU A 152 11.09 -7.37 10.33
CA GLU A 152 11.91 -8.51 10.77
C GLU A 152 13.09 -8.07 11.62
N ASP A 153 13.60 -6.86 11.42
CA ASP A 153 14.62 -6.32 12.30
C ASP A 153 14.04 -5.90 13.65
N LYS A 154 12.93 -5.14 13.63
CA LYS A 154 12.30 -4.61 14.84
C LYS A 154 11.66 -5.69 15.72
N ILE A 155 11.10 -6.76 15.13
CA ILE A 155 10.47 -7.84 15.90
C ILE A 155 11.47 -8.63 16.75
N LYS A 156 12.77 -8.60 16.42
CA LYS A 156 13.82 -9.20 17.25
C LYS A 156 13.95 -8.53 18.62
N GLU A 157 13.54 -7.26 18.70
CA GLU A 157 13.63 -6.45 19.91
C GLU A 157 12.38 -6.56 20.80
N VAL A 158 11.32 -7.23 20.31
CA VAL A 158 10.00 -7.29 20.96
C VAL A 158 9.59 -8.74 21.21
N ILE A 159 9.22 -9.07 22.45
CA ILE A 159 8.69 -10.40 22.77
C ILE A 159 7.20 -10.44 22.43
N CYS A 160 6.86 -10.99 21.26
CA CYS A 160 5.47 -11.13 20.83
C CYS A 160 5.03 -12.55 20.49
N THR A 161 4.35 -13.20 21.44
CA THR A 161 3.83 -14.56 21.25
C THR A 161 2.74 -14.59 20.18
N GLY A 162 2.98 -15.41 19.15
CA GLY A 162 2.05 -15.65 18.05
C GLY A 162 2.13 -14.64 16.89
N ALA A 163 3.06 -13.67 16.95
CA ALA A 163 3.44 -12.91 15.76
C ALA A 163 4.55 -13.66 14.99
N PRO A 164 4.54 -13.66 13.65
CA PRO A 164 5.62 -14.26 12.88
C PRO A 164 6.89 -13.40 13.01
N ASN A 165 8.05 -14.05 13.16
CA ASN A 165 9.35 -13.37 13.14
C ASN A 165 9.90 -13.19 11.71
N ILE A 166 9.30 -13.89 10.74
CA ILE A 166 9.68 -13.89 9.33
C ILE A 166 8.39 -13.77 8.52
N LEU A 167 8.33 -12.81 7.62
CA LEU A 167 7.21 -12.58 6.71
C LEU A 167 7.46 -13.25 5.35
N THR A 168 6.41 -13.48 4.55
CA THR A 168 6.55 -14.07 3.21
C THR A 168 7.28 -13.12 2.26
N SER A 169 8.24 -13.60 1.45
CA SER A 169 8.80 -12.76 0.37
C SER A 169 7.96 -12.86 -0.90
N ALA A 170 7.78 -11.78 -1.64
CA ALA A 170 7.20 -11.83 -2.99
C ALA A 170 8.04 -12.65 -3.98
N GLU A 171 9.33 -12.82 -3.67
CA GLU A 171 10.30 -13.65 -4.41
C GLU A 171 10.13 -15.14 -4.11
N VAL A 172 9.25 -15.53 -3.17
CA VAL A 172 8.85 -16.93 -2.95
C VAL A 172 8.05 -17.38 -4.15
N ILE A 173 8.81 -17.82 -5.16
CA ILE A 173 8.59 -18.98 -6.01
C ILE A 173 7.13 -19.40 -6.03
N ASP A 174 6.46 -19.04 -7.12
CA ASP A 174 5.28 -19.75 -7.58
C ASP A 174 5.66 -21.24 -7.72
N LEU A 175 5.38 -22.01 -6.67
CA LEU A 175 5.58 -23.46 -6.63
C LEU A 175 4.86 -24.11 -7.81
N GLN A 176 3.79 -23.49 -8.33
CA GLN A 176 3.17 -23.91 -9.58
C GLN A 176 4.10 -23.65 -10.77
N TYR A 177 4.65 -22.45 -10.94
CA TYR A 177 5.56 -22.17 -12.05
C TYR A 177 6.83 -23.03 -12.03
N PHE A 178 7.46 -23.19 -10.86
CA PHE A 178 8.75 -23.90 -10.75
C PHE A 178 8.61 -25.43 -10.79
N VAL A 179 7.48 -25.99 -10.35
CA VAL A 179 7.27 -27.46 -10.33
C VAL A 179 6.38 -27.92 -11.49
N VAL A 180 5.28 -27.22 -11.78
CA VAL A 180 4.31 -27.68 -12.80
C VAL A 180 4.87 -27.54 -14.20
N ILE A 181 5.63 -26.51 -14.52
CA ILE A 181 6.18 -26.31 -15.88
C ILE A 181 7.19 -27.40 -16.26
N PRO A 182 8.23 -27.71 -15.46
CA PRO A 182 9.15 -28.79 -15.81
C PRO A 182 8.46 -30.16 -15.82
N VAL A 183 7.54 -30.44 -14.90
CA VAL A 183 6.81 -31.72 -14.89
C VAL A 183 5.91 -31.89 -16.11
N SER A 184 5.18 -30.83 -16.49
CA SER A 184 4.28 -30.85 -17.65
C SER A 184 5.05 -30.99 -18.96
N THR A 185 6.17 -30.28 -19.11
CA THR A 185 7.02 -30.37 -20.31
C THR A 185 7.66 -31.75 -20.46
N ILE A 186 8.15 -32.35 -19.36
CA ILE A 186 8.67 -33.73 -19.37
C ILE A 186 7.57 -34.72 -19.78
N LEU A 187 6.35 -34.60 -19.23
CA LEU A 187 5.23 -35.47 -19.59
C LEU A 187 4.87 -35.39 -21.07
N VAL A 188 4.82 -34.18 -21.65
CA VAL A 188 4.55 -33.98 -23.07
C VAL A 188 5.64 -34.60 -23.94
N ILE A 189 6.92 -34.41 -23.58
CA ILE A 189 8.05 -35.02 -24.30
C ILE A 189 7.99 -36.55 -24.23
N CYS A 190 7.67 -37.12 -23.06
CA CYS A 190 7.50 -38.57 -22.89
C CYS A 190 6.35 -39.11 -23.74
N LEU A 191 5.21 -38.42 -23.80
CA LEU A 191 4.05 -38.81 -24.61
C LEU A 191 4.38 -38.78 -26.11
N ILE A 192 5.01 -37.72 -26.60
CA ILE A 192 5.44 -37.62 -28.00
C ILE A 192 6.43 -38.74 -28.33
N SER A 193 7.42 -38.99 -27.47
CA SER A 193 8.40 -40.06 -27.65
C SER A 193 7.73 -41.43 -27.71
N PHE A 194 6.76 -41.70 -26.82
CA PHE A 194 6.00 -42.94 -26.81
C PHE A 194 5.21 -43.15 -28.11
N ILE A 195 4.54 -42.11 -28.61
CA ILE A 195 3.79 -42.18 -29.87
C ILE A 195 4.74 -42.46 -31.04
N LEU A 196 5.87 -41.76 -31.12
CA LEU A 196 6.86 -41.96 -32.19
C LEU A 196 7.51 -43.35 -32.15
N CYS A 197 7.77 -43.90 -30.95
CA CYS A 197 8.33 -45.24 -30.79
C CYS A 197 7.33 -46.36 -31.13
N LYS A 198 6.02 -46.11 -31.00
CA LYS A 198 4.97 -47.11 -31.26
C LYS A 198 4.51 -47.17 -32.72
N VAL A 199 4.84 -46.14 -33.52
CA VAL A 199 4.52 -46.04 -34.95
C VAL A 199 5.59 -46.71 -35.84
N LYS A 200 6.58 -47.37 -35.21
CA LYS A 200 7.63 -48.17 -35.84
C LYS A 200 7.42 -49.65 -35.51
#